data_AF-A0A349V3A7-F1
#
_entry.id   AF-A0A349V3A7-F1
#
_cell.length_a   1.000
_cell.length_b   1.000
_cell.length_c   1.000
_cell.angle_alpha   90.00
_cell.angle_beta   90.00
_cell.angle_gamma   90.00
#
_symmetry.space_group_name_H-M   'P 1'
#
loop_
_entity.id
_entity.type
_entity.pdbx_description
1 polymer ?
#
loop_
_entity_poly.entity_id
_entity_poly.type
_entity_poly.pdbx_seq_one_letter_code
_entity_poly.pdbx_strand_id
1 'polypeptide(L)'
;VYNRTDSKAQKWVKEYGGKSATTPALAAADAQIVFACVGNDDDVRAISTGSDGAFSTMAPGTIFVDHTTASAEVARELAAQSAKSDIAFLDAPVSGGQAGAENGALTVMVGGAQESFDQARPVIDSYARAVGLMGPVGSGQ
;
A
#
# COMPACT_ATOMS: atom_id res chain seq x y z
N VAL A 1 10.46 1.54 6.15
CA VAL A 1 10.40 1.39 4.67
C VAL A 1 11.19 0.18 4.21
N TYR A 2 10.75 -0.46 3.13
CA TYR A 2 11.49 -1.51 2.44
C TYR A 2 11.58 -1.16 0.96
N ASN A 3 12.67 -1.55 0.32
CA ASN A 3 12.78 -1.58 -1.13
C ASN A 3 13.67 -2.75 -1.53
N ARG A 4 13.34 -3.47 -2.61
CA ARG A 4 14.14 -4.58 -3.13
C ARG A 4 15.60 -4.18 -3.37
N THR A 5 15.83 -2.93 -3.74
CA THR A 5 17.17 -2.34 -3.78
C THR A 5 17.47 -1.61 -2.47
N ASP A 6 18.24 -2.23 -1.58
CA ASP A 6 18.55 -1.71 -0.23
C ASP A 6 19.09 -0.26 -0.25
N SER A 7 19.98 0.07 -1.18
CA SER A 7 20.55 1.42 -1.26
C SER A 7 19.51 2.52 -1.47
N LYS A 8 18.35 2.22 -2.07
CA LYS A 8 17.22 3.15 -2.18
C LYS A 8 16.52 3.36 -0.83
N ALA A 9 16.33 2.29 -0.05
CA ALA A 9 15.75 2.38 1.29
C ALA A 9 16.67 3.16 2.23
N GLN A 10 17.98 2.88 2.20
CA GLN A 10 18.97 3.62 3.00
C GLN A 10 19.00 5.11 2.63
N LYS A 11 18.97 5.44 1.33
CA LYS A 11 18.91 6.83 0.88
C LYS A 11 17.65 7.54 1.41
N TRP A 12 16.49 6.89 1.32
CA TRP A 12 15.23 7.44 1.81
C TRP A 12 15.28 7.73 3.31
N VAL A 13 15.79 6.78 4.13
CA VAL A 13 15.93 6.97 5.58
C VAL A 13 16.89 8.10 5.92
N LYS A 14 17.98 8.25 5.16
CA LYS A 14 18.93 9.36 5.36
C LYS A 14 18.29 10.73 5.11
N GLU A 15 17.36 10.80 4.15
CA GLU A 15 16.72 12.03 3.71
C GLU A 15 15.52 12.41 4.59
N TYR A 16 14.68 11.44 4.95
CA TYR A 16 13.39 11.68 5.61
C TYR A 16 13.30 11.10 7.04
N GLY A 17 14.33 10.38 7.49
CA GLY A 17 14.34 9.71 8.80
C GLY A 17 13.59 8.38 8.81
N GLY A 18 13.21 7.92 10.00
CA GLY A 18 12.53 6.63 10.20
C GLY A 18 13.48 5.43 10.19
N LYS A 19 12.97 4.26 9.78
CA LYS A 19 13.71 2.98 9.78
C LYS A 19 13.54 2.26 8.46
N SER A 20 14.60 1.59 8.00
CA SER A 20 14.54 0.63 6.89
C SER A 20 14.44 -0.80 7.43
N ALA A 21 13.88 -1.71 6.63
CA ALA A 21 13.90 -3.14 6.90
C ALA A 21 14.37 -3.92 5.68
N THR A 22 14.85 -5.14 5.89
CA THR A 22 15.40 -6.01 4.82
C THR A 22 14.34 -6.81 4.08
N THR A 23 13.11 -6.88 4.60
CA THR A 23 11.97 -7.56 3.96
C THR A 23 10.68 -6.76 4.11
N PRO A 24 9.67 -7.00 3.26
CA PRO A 24 8.33 -6.44 3.42
C PRO A 24 7.72 -6.75 4.79
N ALA A 25 7.84 -8.00 5.25
CA ALA A 25 7.39 -8.44 6.58
C ALA A 25 8.00 -7.56 7.70
N LEU A 26 9.32 -7.43 7.73
CA LEU A 26 9.97 -6.63 8.78
C LEU A 26 9.63 -5.13 8.67
N ALA A 27 9.31 -4.62 7.48
CA ALA A 27 8.87 -3.23 7.32
C ALA A 27 7.41 -3.00 7.74
N ALA A 28 6.58 -4.04 7.69
CA ALA A 28 5.16 -4.02 8.03
C ALA A 28 4.90 -4.35 9.51
N ALA A 29 5.86 -4.96 10.20
CA ALA A 29 5.77 -5.25 11.63
C ALA A 29 5.41 -3.98 12.43
N ASP A 30 4.43 -4.11 13.33
CA ASP A 30 3.87 -3.04 14.18
C ASP A 30 3.23 -1.85 13.43
N ALA A 31 3.13 -1.89 12.11
CA ALA A 31 2.47 -0.84 11.33
C ALA A 31 0.94 -1.00 11.38
N GLN A 32 0.23 0.11 11.64
CA GLN A 32 -1.24 0.15 11.59
C GLN A 32 -1.75 0.24 10.14
N ILE A 33 -0.99 0.92 9.28
CA ILE A 33 -1.28 1.08 7.85
C ILE A 33 0.03 0.88 7.08
N VAL A 34 0.00 0.02 6.07
CA VAL A 34 1.12 -0.25 5.16
C VAL A 34 0.75 0.24 3.78
N PHE A 35 1.61 1.07 3.18
CA PHE A 35 1.47 1.54 1.81
C PHE A 35 2.47 0.83 0.90
N ALA A 36 1.99 0.33 -0.24
CA ALA A 36 2.80 -0.28 -1.29
C ALA A 36 2.67 0.49 -2.59
N CYS A 37 3.75 0.57 -3.36
CA CYS A 37 3.76 1.11 -4.72
C CYS A 37 4.89 0.42 -5.48
N VAL A 38 4.56 -0.62 -6.24
CA VAL A 38 5.54 -1.46 -6.94
C VAL A 38 5.28 -1.51 -8.44
N GLY A 39 5.91 -2.44 -9.17
CA GLY A 39 5.94 -2.41 -10.63
C GLY A 39 4.73 -3.02 -11.33
N ASN A 40 4.18 -4.11 -10.80
CA ASN A 40 3.11 -4.90 -11.43
C ASN A 40 2.46 -5.88 -10.43
N ASP A 41 1.51 -6.67 -10.94
CA ASP A 41 0.79 -7.73 -10.23
C ASP A 41 1.71 -8.71 -9.49
N ASP A 42 2.78 -9.18 -10.13
CA ASP A 42 3.69 -10.16 -9.53
C ASP A 42 4.54 -9.54 -8.43
N ASP A 43 4.99 -8.30 -8.60
CA ASP A 43 5.71 -7.56 -7.57
C ASP A 43 4.82 -7.34 -6.34
N VAL A 44 3.53 -6.97 -6.50
CA VAL A 44 2.63 -6.75 -5.36
C VAL A 44 2.27 -8.07 -4.65
N ARG A 45 2.10 -9.18 -5.38
CA ARG A 45 1.99 -10.52 -4.77
C ARG A 45 3.23 -10.86 -3.96
N ALA A 46 4.41 -10.65 -4.54
CA ALA A 46 5.68 -11.00 -3.89
C ALA A 46 5.86 -10.26 -2.56
N ILE A 47 5.52 -8.96 -2.50
CA ILE A 47 5.66 -8.18 -1.26
C ILE A 47 4.51 -8.38 -0.27
N SER A 48 3.37 -8.93 -0.70
CA SER A 48 2.18 -9.09 0.16
C SER A 48 2.12 -10.50 0.75
N THR A 49 2.10 -11.52 -0.11
CA THR A 49 1.85 -12.93 0.25
C THR A 49 3.07 -13.84 0.04
N GLY A 50 4.20 -13.29 -0.41
CA GLY A 50 5.46 -14.04 -0.50
C GLY A 50 5.95 -14.55 0.86
N SER A 51 7.00 -15.36 0.86
CA SER A 51 7.56 -15.96 2.10
C SER A 51 7.89 -14.93 3.17
N ASP A 52 8.40 -13.77 2.76
CA ASP A 52 8.69 -12.61 3.63
C ASP A 52 7.75 -11.43 3.32
N GLY A 53 6.53 -11.74 2.87
CA GLY A 53 5.51 -10.76 2.52
C GLY A 53 4.90 -10.06 3.74
N ALA A 54 4.41 -8.84 3.54
CA ALA A 54 3.86 -7.99 4.60
C ALA A 54 2.76 -8.68 5.43
N PHE A 55 1.87 -9.45 4.79
CA PHE A 55 0.73 -10.07 5.47
C PHE A 55 1.13 -11.09 6.54
N SER A 56 2.38 -11.57 6.53
CA SER A 56 2.88 -12.52 7.54
C SER A 56 3.13 -11.90 8.93
N THR A 57 3.19 -10.57 9.01
CA THR A 57 3.60 -9.84 10.24
C THR A 57 2.69 -8.67 10.59
N MET A 58 1.82 -8.27 9.68
CA MET A 58 0.76 -7.31 9.97
C MET A 58 -0.21 -7.90 10.99
N ALA A 59 -0.60 -7.08 11.97
CA ALA A 59 -1.54 -7.48 13.01
C ALA A 59 -3.00 -7.47 12.48
N PRO A 60 -3.89 -8.28 13.06
CA PRO A 60 -5.33 -8.15 12.85
C PRO A 60 -5.83 -6.71 13.05
N GLY A 61 -6.74 -6.25 12.19
CA GLY A 61 -7.32 -4.90 12.21
C GLY A 61 -6.45 -3.82 11.55
N THR A 62 -5.32 -4.18 10.95
CA THR A 62 -4.46 -3.25 10.19
C THR A 62 -4.91 -3.13 8.73
N ILE A 63 -4.38 -2.13 8.01
CA ILE A 63 -4.77 -1.82 6.62
C ILE A 63 -3.56 -1.91 5.70
N PHE A 64 -3.70 -2.61 4.58
CA PHE A 64 -2.75 -2.59 3.47
C PHE A 64 -3.33 -1.81 2.29
N VAL A 65 -2.63 -0.77 1.85
CA VAL A 65 -3.02 0.11 0.75
C VAL A 65 -2.06 -0.08 -0.41
N ASP A 66 -2.58 -0.54 -1.55
CA ASP A 66 -1.79 -0.75 -2.77
C ASP A 66 -1.99 0.38 -3.78
N HIS A 67 -0.96 1.21 -3.99
CA HIS A 67 -0.93 2.23 -5.03
C HIS A 67 -0.43 1.72 -6.38
N THR A 68 -0.07 0.44 -6.48
CA THR A 68 0.37 -0.16 -7.73
C THR A 68 -0.77 -0.11 -8.74
N THR A 69 -0.47 0.37 -9.94
CA THR A 69 -1.35 0.16 -11.09
C THR A 69 -1.30 -1.32 -11.46
N ALA A 70 -2.20 -2.09 -10.85
CA ALA A 70 -2.26 -3.54 -10.95
C ALA A 70 -3.64 -3.98 -11.49
N SER A 71 -3.83 -5.26 -11.77
CA SER A 71 -5.14 -5.74 -12.20
C SER A 71 -6.18 -5.73 -11.07
N ALA A 72 -7.45 -5.51 -11.42
CA ALA A 72 -8.56 -5.70 -10.48
C ALA A 72 -8.66 -7.16 -9.98
N GLU A 73 -8.15 -8.13 -10.76
CA GLU A 73 -8.06 -9.54 -10.36
C GLU A 73 -7.08 -9.72 -9.20
N VAL A 74 -5.86 -9.18 -9.30
CA VAL A 74 -4.87 -9.29 -8.22
C VAL A 74 -5.31 -8.51 -6.99
N ALA A 75 -5.99 -7.37 -7.14
CA ALA A 75 -6.56 -6.65 -6.01
C ALA A 75 -7.54 -7.51 -5.22
N ARG A 76 -8.47 -8.20 -5.91
CA ARG A 76 -9.45 -9.09 -5.27
C ARG A 76 -8.79 -10.34 -4.65
N GLU A 77 -7.79 -10.88 -5.33
CA GLU A 77 -6.97 -11.99 -4.81
C GLU A 77 -6.31 -11.60 -3.47
N LEU A 78 -5.62 -10.46 -3.43
CA LEU A 78 -4.90 -9.99 -2.25
C LEU A 78 -5.85 -9.61 -1.11
N ALA A 79 -7.02 -9.04 -1.42
CA ALA A 79 -8.07 -8.83 -0.41
C ALA A 79 -8.56 -10.15 0.20
N ALA A 80 -8.74 -11.20 -0.61
CA ALA A 80 -9.13 -12.51 -0.09
C ALA A 80 -8.02 -13.17 0.76
N GLN A 81 -6.74 -12.93 0.45
CA GLN A 81 -5.62 -13.44 1.24
C GLN A 81 -5.43 -12.69 2.55
N SER A 82 -5.45 -11.37 2.52
CA SER A 82 -5.31 -10.50 3.71
C SER A 82 -6.44 -10.71 4.73
N ALA A 83 -7.67 -10.92 4.26
CA ALA A 83 -8.82 -11.19 5.12
C ALA A 83 -8.67 -12.45 5.98
N LYS A 84 -7.83 -13.43 5.59
CA LYS A 84 -7.57 -14.63 6.41
C LYS A 84 -6.84 -14.31 7.72
N SER A 85 -6.19 -13.14 7.79
CA SER A 85 -5.47 -12.63 8.95
C SER A 85 -6.13 -11.37 9.51
N ASP A 86 -7.39 -11.10 9.18
CA ASP A 86 -8.13 -9.89 9.55
C ASP A 86 -7.42 -8.58 9.16
N ILE A 87 -6.69 -8.60 8.05
CA ILE A 87 -6.05 -7.40 7.48
C ILE A 87 -7.00 -6.83 6.43
N ALA A 88 -7.32 -5.54 6.52
CA ALA A 88 -8.09 -4.84 5.50
C ALA A 88 -7.21 -4.50 4.29
N PHE A 89 -7.79 -4.56 3.09
CA PHE A 89 -7.09 -4.27 1.84
C PHE A 89 -7.80 -3.17 1.06
N LEU A 90 -7.02 -2.23 0.52
CA LEU A 90 -7.47 -1.16 -0.36
C LEU A 90 -6.61 -1.16 -1.63
N ASP A 91 -7.20 -1.38 -2.80
CA ASP A 91 -6.57 -1.00 -4.06
C ASP A 91 -6.77 0.50 -4.28
N ALA A 92 -5.68 1.23 -4.48
CA ALA A 92 -5.68 2.68 -4.46
C ALA A 92 -4.73 3.25 -5.53
N PRO A 93 -4.79 2.85 -6.81
CA PRO A 93 -3.88 3.39 -7.82
C PRO A 93 -3.93 4.91 -7.89
N VAL A 94 -2.80 5.48 -8.30
CA VAL A 94 -2.57 6.92 -8.27
C VAL A 94 -2.36 7.52 -9.66
N SER A 95 -2.85 8.74 -9.85
CA SER A 95 -2.60 9.57 -11.03
C SER A 95 -1.92 10.89 -10.63
N GLY A 96 -1.13 11.46 -11.54
CA GLY A 96 -0.35 12.69 -11.33
C GLY A 96 1.17 12.54 -11.50
N GLY A 97 1.66 11.30 -11.62
CA GLY A 97 3.07 11.00 -11.86
C GLY A 97 4.01 11.48 -10.73
N GLN A 98 5.32 11.49 -11.01
CA GLN A 98 6.33 11.89 -10.03
C GLN A 98 6.11 13.32 -9.52
N ALA A 99 5.84 14.27 -10.42
CA ALA A 99 5.61 15.66 -10.03
C ALA A 99 4.38 15.79 -9.12
N GLY A 100 3.32 15.01 -9.36
CA GLY A 100 2.17 14.96 -8.46
C GLY A 100 2.55 14.43 -7.07
N ALA A 101 3.36 13.37 -6.99
CA ALA A 101 3.81 12.79 -5.73
C ALA A 101 4.67 13.76 -4.90
N GLU A 102 5.65 14.41 -5.54
CA GLU A 102 6.55 15.36 -4.87
C GLU A 102 5.82 16.60 -4.34
N ASN A 103 4.75 17.03 -5.03
CA ASN A 103 3.99 18.23 -4.66
C ASN A 103 2.74 17.92 -3.81
N GLY A 104 2.54 16.67 -3.37
CA GLY A 104 1.34 16.27 -2.63
C GLY A 104 0.04 16.47 -3.41
N ALA A 105 0.09 16.31 -4.73
CA ALA A 105 -0.97 16.65 -5.67
C ALA A 105 -1.52 15.43 -6.42
N LEU A 106 -1.32 14.22 -5.89
CA LEU A 106 -1.85 13.00 -6.49
C LEU A 106 -3.38 12.96 -6.46
N THR A 107 -3.95 12.21 -7.39
CA THR A 107 -5.34 11.73 -7.34
C THR A 107 -5.33 10.24 -7.02
N VAL A 108 -6.08 9.83 -6.00
CA VAL A 108 -6.12 8.45 -5.52
C VAL A 108 -7.55 7.90 -5.64
N MET A 109 -7.71 6.81 -6.38
CA MET A 109 -8.99 6.15 -6.63
C MET A 109 -9.01 4.86 -5.83
N VAL A 110 -9.79 4.81 -4.76
CA VAL A 110 -9.75 3.72 -3.78
C VAL A 110 -10.89 2.73 -4.02
N GLY A 111 -10.58 1.45 -4.17
CA GLY A 111 -11.50 0.34 -4.01
C GLY A 111 -11.36 -0.27 -2.61
N GLY A 112 -12.48 -0.55 -1.95
CA GLY A 112 -12.48 -1.23 -0.66
C GLY A 112 -13.68 -0.91 0.24
N ALA A 113 -13.56 -1.25 1.52
CA ALA A 113 -14.60 -0.98 2.50
C ALA A 113 -14.56 0.49 2.95
N GLN A 114 -15.75 1.09 3.17
CA GLN A 114 -15.89 2.47 3.65
C GLN A 114 -15.11 2.71 4.96
N GLU A 115 -15.18 1.78 5.90
CA GLU A 115 -14.49 1.89 7.19
C GLU A 115 -12.97 1.97 7.04
N SER A 116 -12.38 1.09 6.23
CA SER A 116 -10.94 1.09 5.96
C SER A 116 -10.52 2.32 5.17
N PHE A 117 -11.35 2.78 4.23
CA PHE A 117 -11.14 4.02 3.50
C PHE A 117 -11.10 5.22 4.44
N ASP A 118 -12.07 5.34 5.36
CA ASP A 118 -12.15 6.46 6.30
C ASP A 118 -10.94 6.50 7.25
N GLN A 119 -10.40 5.34 7.63
CA GLN A 119 -9.18 5.23 8.45
C GLN A 119 -7.91 5.58 7.66
N ALA A 120 -7.81 5.17 6.39
CA ALA A 120 -6.63 5.41 5.56
C ALA A 120 -6.58 6.85 5.00
N ARG A 121 -7.74 7.45 4.73
CA ARG A 121 -7.86 8.73 4.04
C ARG A 121 -7.03 9.87 4.67
N PRO A 122 -7.03 10.11 5.99
CA PRO A 122 -6.22 11.17 6.58
C PRO A 122 -4.72 11.04 6.31
N VAL A 123 -4.22 9.81 6.12
CA VAL A 123 -2.83 9.56 5.75
C VAL A 123 -2.63 9.77 4.24
N ILE A 124 -3.57 9.32 3.41
CA ILE A 124 -3.54 9.54 1.95
C ILE A 124 -3.56 11.04 1.61
N ASP A 125 -4.35 11.83 2.36
CA ASP A 125 -4.47 13.29 2.18
C ASP A 125 -3.13 14.03 2.41
N SER A 126 -2.12 13.39 3.00
CA SER A 126 -0.78 14.00 3.16
C SER A 126 0.04 14.09 1.86
N TYR A 127 -0.32 13.32 0.84
CA TYR A 127 0.35 13.29 -0.47
C TYR A 127 -0.61 13.38 -1.67
N ALA A 128 -1.90 13.52 -1.42
CA ALA A 128 -2.94 13.58 -2.44
C ALA A 128 -3.77 14.85 -2.32
N ARG A 129 -4.16 15.41 -3.47
CA ARG A 129 -5.11 16.54 -3.55
C ARG A 129 -6.55 16.07 -3.72
N ALA A 130 -6.75 14.88 -4.27
CA ALA A 130 -8.05 14.28 -4.47
C ALA A 130 -8.01 12.79 -4.11
N VAL A 131 -8.96 12.36 -3.28
CA VAL A 131 -9.07 10.98 -2.81
C VAL A 131 -10.55 10.60 -2.82
N GLY A 132 -10.90 9.48 -3.45
CA GLY A 132 -12.29 9.03 -3.53
C GLY A 132 -12.43 7.52 -3.41
N LEU A 133 -13.51 7.08 -2.76
CA LEU A 133 -13.92 5.67 -2.72
C LEU A 133 -14.79 5.36 -3.94
N MET A 134 -14.31 4.48 -4.81
CA MET A 134 -14.93 4.12 -6.08
C MET A 134 -15.92 2.97 -5.98
N GLY A 135 -15.80 2.15 -4.92
CA GLY A 135 -16.60 0.95 -4.75
C GLY A 135 -15.85 -0.11 -3.95
N PRO A 136 -16.27 -1.39 -4.05
CA PRO A 136 -15.55 -2.49 -3.40
C PRO A 136 -14.15 -2.70 -4.00
N VAL A 137 -13.38 -3.63 -3.42
CA VAL A 137 -12.04 -3.97 -3.92
C VAL A 137 -12.04 -4.31 -5.42
N GLY A 138 -11.07 -3.74 -6.12
CA GLY A 138 -10.89 -3.81 -7.57
C GLY A 138 -11.69 -2.76 -8.34
N SER A 139 -12.36 -1.82 -7.65
CA SER A 139 -12.99 -0.65 -8.29
C SER A 139 -12.06 0.57 -8.38
N GLY A 140 -10.91 0.55 -7.69
CA GLY A 140 -9.89 1.59 -7.81
C GLY A 140 -9.00 1.41 -9.05
N GLN A 141 -8.65 0.14 -9.35
CA GLN A 141 -7.84 -0.28 -10.52
C GLN A 141 -8.45 0.07 -11.88
#